data_AF-A0A935UZP1-F1
#
_entry.id   AF-A0A935UZP1-F1
#
_cell.length_a   1.000
_cell.length_b   1.000
_cell.length_c   1.000
_cell.angle_alpha   90.00
_cell.angle_beta   90.00
_cell.angle_gamma   90.00
#
_symmetry.space_group_name_H-M   'P 1'
#
loop_
_entity.id
_entity.type
_entity.pdbx_description
1 polymer ?
#
loop_
_entity_poly.entity_id
_entity_poly.type
_entity_poly.pdbx_seq_one_letter_code
_entity_poly.pdbx_strand_id
1 'polypeptide(L)' 'MGHNGAGKSTTLKALTGQLQPSAGEVLVAGVNVLQDPGEARRRFGYVPEDP' A
#
# COMPACT_ATOMS: atom_id res chain seq x y z
N MET A 1 -14.56 -12.58 -5.95
CA MET A 1 -14.62 -11.84 -4.67
C MET A 1 -14.29 -12.79 -3.54
N GLY A 2 -13.07 -12.74 -3.00
CA GLY A 2 -12.64 -13.74 -2.02
C GLY A 2 -13.11 -13.42 -0.59
N HIS A 3 -13.23 -14.47 0.21
CA HIS A 3 -13.76 -14.51 1.58
C HIS A 3 -13.19 -13.39 2.48
N ASN A 4 -14.08 -12.67 3.16
CA ASN A 4 -13.75 -11.64 4.14
C ASN A 4 -12.85 -12.25 5.23
N GLY A 5 -11.71 -11.60 5.52
CA GLY A 5 -10.74 -12.07 6.53
C GLY A 5 -9.45 -12.68 5.98
N ALA A 6 -9.33 -12.90 4.67
CA ALA A 6 -8.10 -13.43 4.05
C ALA A 6 -6.94 -12.41 3.94
N GLY A 7 -7.02 -11.25 4.60
CA GLY A 7 -5.99 -10.21 4.53
C GLY A 7 -6.01 -9.33 3.27
N LYS A 8 -6.93 -9.54 2.31
CA LYS A 8 -7.04 -8.74 1.07
C LYS A 8 -7.03 -7.22 1.31
N SER A 9 -7.91 -6.74 2.18
CA SER A 9 -8.02 -5.31 2.50
C SER A 9 -6.76 -4.81 3.23
N THR A 10 -6.15 -5.64 4.07
CA THR A 10 -4.89 -5.34 4.76
C THR A 10 -3.73 -5.22 3.78
N THR A 11 -3.64 -6.13 2.81
CA THR A 11 -2.62 -6.12 1.75
C THR A 11 -2.79 -4.93 0.82
N LEU A 12 -4.03 -4.61 0.41
CA LEU A 12 -4.30 -3.43 -0.42
C LEU A 12 -3.92 -2.15 0.31
N LYS A 13 -4.28 -2.00 1.59
CA LYS A 13 -3.89 -0.82 2.39
C LYS A 13 -2.38 -0.71 2.59
N ALA A 14 -1.68 -1.84 2.72
CA ALA A 14 -0.22 -1.85 2.79
C ALA A 14 0.43 -1.43 1.47
N LEU A 15 -0.07 -1.94 0.34
CA LEU A 15 0.39 -1.57 -1.01
C LEU A 15 0.19 -0.08 -1.31
N THR A 16 -0.90 0.50 -0.82
CA THR A 16 -1.23 1.91 -1.04
C THR A 16 -0.59 2.83 -0.02
N GLY A 17 0.16 2.29 0.95
CA GLY A 17 0.78 3.04 2.03
C GLY A 17 -0.21 3.61 3.05
N GLN A 18 -1.48 3.18 3.03
CA GLN A 18 -2.49 3.55 4.01
C GLN A 18 -2.39 2.76 5.32
N LEU A 19 -1.65 1.65 5.32
CA LEU A 19 -1.40 0.84 6.50
C LEU A 19 0.09 0.49 6.55
N GLN A 20 0.74 0.82 7.66
CA GLN A 20 2.09 0.34 7.90
C GLN A 20 2.03 -1.17 8.24
N PRO A 21 2.67 -2.04 7.45
CA PRO A 21 2.77 -3.45 7.80
C PRO A 21 3.58 -3.60 9.10
N SER A 22 3.18 -4.55 9.95
CA SER A 22 3.88 -4.79 11.23
C SER A 22 5.31 -5.33 11.05
N ALA A 23 5.60 -5.93 9.90
CA ALA A 23 6.94 -6.37 9.50
C ALA A 23 7.03 -6.49 7.97
N GLY A 24 8.25 -6.46 7.43
CA GLY A 24 8.53 -6.55 6.00
C GLY A 24 8.55 -5.18 5.31
N GLU A 25 8.67 -5.20 3.99
CA GLU A 25 8.72 -4.00 3.17
C GLU A 25 7.76 -4.08 1.98
N VAL A 26 7.32 -2.91 1.53
CA VAL A 26 6.46 -2.75 0.37
C VAL A 26 7.17 -1.85 -0.61
N LEU A 27 7.47 -2.40 -1.79
CA LEU A 27 8.18 -1.72 -2.87
C LEU A 27 7.20 -1.41 -3.99
N VAL A 28 7.06 -0.14 -4.35
CA VAL A 28 6.33 0.30 -5.55
C VAL A 28 7.33 0.85 -6.55
N ALA A 29 7.40 0.22 -7.73
CA ALA A 29 8.38 0.56 -8.77
C ALA A 29 9.83 0.66 -8.23
N GLY A 30 10.19 -0.26 -7.32
CA GLY A 30 11.50 -0.31 -6.67
C GLY A 30 11.72 0.67 -5.52
N VAL A 31 10.70 1.47 -5.14
CA VAL A 31 10.78 2.44 -4.04
C VAL A 31 10.02 1.92 -2.85
N ASN A 32 10.67 1.90 -1.69
CA ASN A 32 10.03 1.48 -0.45
C ASN A 32 9.04 2.56 0.01
N VAL A 33 7.75 2.20 0.04
CA VAL A 33 6.65 3.14 0.34
C VAL A 33 6.69 3.68 1.77
N LEU A 34 7.37 2.98 2.69
CA LEU A 34 7.52 3.39 4.08
C LEU A 34 8.72 4.33 4.27
N GLN A 35 9.76 4.18 3.46
CA GLN A 35 10.96 5.02 3.54
C GLN A 35 10.85 6.29 2.71
N ASP A 36 10.27 6.21 1.50
CA ASP A 36 10.03 7.38 0.65
C ASP A 36 8.60 7.36 0.07
N PRO A 37 7.59 7.67 0.90
CA PRO A 37 6.20 7.72 0.45
C PRO A 37 5.96 8.80 -0.63
N GLY A 38 6.77 9.86 -0.65
CA GLY A 38 6.66 10.95 -1.63
C GLY A 38 7.07 10.49 -3.03
N GLU A 39 8.23 9.85 -3.15
CA GLU A 39 8.70 9.27 -4.40
C GLU A 39 7.81 8.10 -4.84
N ALA A 40 7.39 7.25 -3.91
CA ALA A 40 6.45 6.18 -4.23
C ALA A 40 5.16 6.73 -4.84
N ARG A 41 4.51 7.72 -4.22
CA ARG A 41 3.28 8.36 -4.75
C ARG A 41 3.45 9.05 -6.10
N ARG A 42 4.67 9.49 -6.45
CA ARG A 42 4.96 10.01 -7.80
C ARG A 42 4.99 8.91 -8.86
N ARG A 43 5.26 7.66 -8.47
CA ARG A 43 5.36 6.50 -9.38
C ARG A 43 4.05 5.73 -9.55
N PHE A 44 3.03 5.98 -8.74
CA PHE A 44 1.69 5.43 -8.94
C PHE A 44 0.59 6.43 -8.54
N GLY A 45 -0.46 6.54 -9.37
CA GLY A 45 -1.65 7.28 -9.01
C GLY A 45 -2.50 6.47 -8.03
N TYR A 46 -2.55 6.91 -6.76
CA TYR A 46 -3.47 6.35 -5.78
C TYR A 46 -4.74 7.19 -5.72
N VAL A 47 -5.87 6.59 -6.11
CA VAL A 47 -7.20 7.19 -5.90
C VAL A 47 -7.82 6.49 -4.68
N PRO A 48 -7.82 7.12 -3.49
CA PRO A 48 -8.57 6.58 -2.36
C PRO A 48 -10.06 6.56 -2.68
N GLU A 49 -10.77 5.53 -2.22
CA GLU A 49 -12.20 5.32 -2.49
C GLU A 49 -13.12 6.33 -1.78
N ASP A 50 -12.61 7.14 -0.83
CA ASP A 50 -13.35 8.25 -0.19
C ASP A 50 -12.39 9.38 0.27
N PRO A 51 -12.81 10.66 0.19
CA PRO A 51 -12.07 11.83 0.70
C PRO A 51 -12.03 11.97 2.23
#